data_AF-A0A2K5LM75-F1
#
_entry.id   AF-A0A2K5LM75-F1
#
_cell.length_a   1.000
_cell.length_b   1.000
_cell.length_c   1.000
_cell.angle_alpha   90.00
_cell.angle_beta   90.00
_cell.angle_gamma   90.00
#
_symmetry.space_group_name_H-M   'P 1'
#
loop_
_entity.id
_entity.type
_entity.pdbx_description
1 polymer ?
#
loop_
_entity_poly.entity_id
_entity_poly.type
_entity_poly.pdbx_seq_one_letter_code
_entity_poly.pdbx_strand_id
1 'polypeptide(L)'
;MRIIENNSSKIQSQIDQIKQSRAAYDTKEVKYCTFSKDPSKPIPGMTLQESMNLDALTKYMKHLEDKYAEIKQAMLIKYVPAQRKSDLDEEMIVLLKRRDVAENLNRKLQFCHQRLQIISQALTSWVKSDMSSPFQDFVEQIQKTKYLQGDQGIVEELMEDDPHRAKEAEIMLHYIERFNELISLGEYEKAACYAANSPRRILRNIGTMNTFKAVGKIRGKPLPLLLFFEALFITSHAFRCPVDAALTLEGIKCGLSEKRLDLVINWVTQQRLTFSEEAGDVICDYGEQDTYNKAKCLALAQIIYSECGLHKKAILCLCKQGQTHRVMEYIQQFKDFTTDDLLQLLMSCPQIELIQCLTKELNEKQTSLSFGLAILHLFSVDKKKIGIKLLQEINKGGIDAVEGLMINDSFCSTERWQEVANICSQNGFDKLSNDIMSILRSQAAVTEISEEDDAVNLMEHVFW
;
A
#
# COMPACT_ATOMS: atom_id res chain seq x y z
N MET A 1 9.18 -74.62 -16.26
CA MET A 1 10.64 -74.39 -16.25
C MET A 1 11.04 -73.17 -17.07
N ARG A 2 10.76 -73.07 -18.38
CA ARG A 2 11.14 -71.92 -19.23
C ARG A 2 10.77 -70.53 -18.69
N ILE A 3 9.61 -70.36 -18.07
CA ILE A 3 9.17 -69.06 -17.51
C ILE A 3 10.03 -68.68 -16.29
N ILE A 4 10.42 -69.68 -15.47
CA ILE A 4 11.26 -69.48 -14.29
C ILE A 4 12.69 -69.13 -14.74
N GLU A 5 13.22 -69.80 -15.76
CA GLU A 5 14.51 -69.45 -16.36
C GLU A 5 14.50 -68.04 -16.95
N ASN A 6 13.45 -67.67 -17.67
CA ASN A 6 13.36 -66.34 -18.29
C ASN A 6 13.25 -65.23 -17.23
N ASN A 7 12.47 -65.46 -16.16
CA ASN A 7 12.39 -64.54 -15.03
C ASN A 7 13.71 -64.47 -14.27
N SER A 8 14.41 -65.60 -14.09
CA SER A 8 15.71 -65.64 -13.42
C SER A 8 16.77 -64.88 -14.24
N SER A 9 16.80 -65.05 -15.56
CA SER A 9 17.67 -64.29 -16.46
C SER A 9 17.36 -62.80 -16.46
N LYS A 10 16.08 -62.42 -16.38
CA LYS A 10 15.67 -61.01 -16.30
C LYS A 10 16.08 -60.37 -14.98
N ILE A 11 15.92 -61.09 -13.86
CA ILE A 11 16.38 -60.66 -12.54
C ILE A 11 17.91 -60.53 -12.52
N GLN A 12 18.63 -61.49 -13.10
CA GLN A 12 20.09 -61.45 -13.17
C GLN A 12 20.57 -60.24 -14.00
N SER A 13 19.93 -59.97 -15.14
CA SER A 13 20.23 -58.79 -15.96
C SER A 13 19.99 -57.48 -15.22
N GLN A 14 18.91 -57.38 -14.42
CA GLN A 14 18.64 -56.21 -13.57
C GLN A 14 19.67 -56.06 -12.45
N ILE A 15 20.09 -57.17 -11.83
CA ILE A 15 21.14 -57.17 -10.80
C ILE A 15 22.46 -56.67 -11.40
N ASP A 16 22.81 -57.10 -12.60
CA ASP A 16 24.05 -56.69 -13.27
C ASP A 16 23.99 -55.21 -13.70
N GLN A 17 22.82 -54.71 -14.12
CA GLN A 17 22.60 -53.28 -14.36
C GLN A 17 22.75 -52.44 -13.09
N ILE A 18 22.22 -52.90 -11.95
CA ILE A 18 22.35 -52.23 -10.66
C ILE A 18 23.81 -52.24 -10.18
N LYS A 19 24.54 -53.33 -10.42
CA LYS A 19 25.99 -53.39 -10.11
C LYS A 19 26.79 -52.42 -10.97
N GLN A 20 26.47 -52.30 -12.27
CA GLN A 20 27.11 -51.34 -13.16
C GLN A 20 26.79 -49.89 -12.80
N SER A 21 25.54 -49.57 -12.43
CA SER A 21 25.19 -48.24 -11.98
C SER A 21 25.87 -47.89 -10.65
N ARG A 22 25.95 -48.83 -9.70
CA ARG A 22 26.75 -48.67 -8.46
C ARG A 22 28.22 -48.41 -8.76
N ALA A 23 28.84 -49.19 -9.64
CA ALA A 23 30.24 -48.99 -10.05
C ALA A 23 30.46 -47.63 -10.76
N ALA A 24 29.47 -47.14 -11.53
CA ALA A 24 29.49 -45.83 -12.18
C ALA A 24 29.28 -44.66 -11.19
N TYR A 25 28.60 -44.90 -10.07
CA TYR A 25 28.47 -43.95 -8.97
C TYR A 25 29.73 -43.92 -8.10
N ASP A 26 30.34 -45.06 -7.80
CA ASP A 26 31.63 -45.15 -7.09
C ASP A 26 32.76 -44.46 -7.87
N THR A 27 32.67 -44.41 -9.22
CA THR A 27 33.62 -43.64 -10.05
C THR A 27 33.32 -42.15 -10.14
N LYS A 28 32.11 -41.71 -9.75
CA LYS A 28 31.74 -40.29 -9.64
C LYS A 28 31.96 -39.72 -8.24
N GLU A 29 32.38 -40.53 -7.27
CA GLU A 29 32.90 -40.01 -6.01
C GLU A 29 34.11 -39.11 -6.29
N VAL A 30 33.97 -37.88 -5.81
CA VAL A 30 35.01 -36.89 -5.46
C VAL A 30 36.42 -37.34 -5.82
N LYS A 31 37.10 -36.61 -6.73
CA LYS A 31 38.55 -36.67 -6.92
C LYS A 31 39.23 -36.57 -5.55
N TYR A 32 39.51 -37.70 -4.92
CA TYR A 32 40.48 -37.74 -3.84
C TYR A 32 41.76 -37.20 -4.45
N CYS A 33 42.36 -36.18 -3.82
CA CYS A 33 43.71 -35.77 -4.15
C CYS A 33 44.57 -37.03 -4.09
N THR A 34 44.96 -37.54 -5.24
CA THR A 34 46.03 -38.52 -5.34
C THR A 34 47.27 -37.79 -4.85
N PHE A 35 47.54 -37.93 -3.55
CA PHE A 35 48.80 -37.49 -2.97
C PHE A 35 49.90 -38.25 -3.71
N SER A 36 50.52 -37.57 -4.67
CA SER A 36 51.80 -38.00 -5.21
C SER A 36 52.76 -38.03 -4.03
N LYS A 37 53.12 -39.24 -3.59
CA LYS A 37 54.14 -39.48 -2.56
C LYS A 37 55.50 -39.20 -3.19
N ASP A 38 55.81 -37.93 -3.38
CA ASP A 38 57.14 -37.49 -3.73
C ASP A 38 58.00 -37.57 -2.46
N PRO A 39 58.97 -38.51 -2.38
CA PRO A 39 59.78 -38.70 -1.18
C PRO A 39 60.73 -37.51 -0.91
N SER A 40 60.86 -36.57 -1.85
CA SER A 40 61.69 -35.37 -1.69
C SER A 40 60.98 -34.24 -0.92
N LYS A 41 59.67 -34.34 -0.69
CA LYS A 41 58.90 -33.30 0.00
C LYS A 41 58.84 -33.57 1.50
N PRO A 42 58.96 -32.52 2.35
CA PRO A 42 58.82 -32.67 3.78
C PRO A 42 57.42 -33.16 4.13
N ILE A 43 57.32 -33.94 5.22
CA ILE A 43 56.04 -34.43 5.72
C ILE A 43 55.13 -33.21 5.98
N PRO A 44 53.90 -33.17 5.42
CA PRO A 44 53.02 -32.02 5.56
C PRO A 44 52.80 -31.65 7.03
N GLY A 45 53.16 -30.44 7.44
CA GLY A 45 53.02 -30.00 8.84
C GLY A 45 54.21 -30.30 9.76
N MET A 46 55.33 -30.82 9.22
CA MET A 46 56.63 -30.88 9.90
C MET A 46 57.68 -30.08 9.15
N THR A 47 58.67 -29.56 9.88
CA THR A 47 59.88 -28.98 9.29
C THR A 47 60.88 -30.08 8.89
N LEU A 48 61.81 -29.75 7.99
CA LEU A 48 62.88 -30.68 7.54
C LEU A 48 63.72 -31.20 8.72
N GLN A 49 64.00 -30.36 9.70
CA GLN A 49 64.78 -30.71 10.89
C GLN A 49 64.03 -31.65 11.83
N GLU A 50 62.72 -31.46 12.00
CA GLU A 50 61.87 -32.36 12.78
C GLU A 50 61.67 -33.70 12.07
N SER A 51 61.62 -33.72 10.74
CA SER A 51 61.48 -34.95 9.95
C SER A 51 62.72 -35.86 10.01
N MET A 52 63.85 -35.35 10.48
CA MET A 52 65.08 -36.12 10.73
C MET A 52 65.24 -36.54 12.19
N ASN A 53 64.33 -36.11 13.08
CA ASN A 53 64.36 -36.44 14.51
C ASN A 53 63.33 -37.54 14.82
N LEU A 54 63.81 -38.65 15.36
CA LEU A 54 63.00 -39.84 15.63
C LEU A 54 61.91 -39.60 16.70
N ASP A 55 62.21 -38.79 17.73
CA ASP A 55 61.24 -38.45 18.78
C ASP A 55 60.14 -37.53 18.25
N ALA A 56 60.50 -36.58 17.38
CA ALA A 56 59.54 -35.68 16.73
C ALA A 56 58.62 -36.44 15.77
N LEU A 57 59.18 -37.36 14.97
CA LEU A 57 58.40 -38.25 14.11
C LEU A 57 57.43 -39.14 14.91
N THR A 58 57.88 -39.73 16.01
CA THR A 58 57.04 -40.61 16.85
C THR A 58 55.89 -39.82 17.48
N LYS A 59 56.16 -38.60 17.96
CA LYS A 59 55.14 -37.70 18.50
C LYS A 59 54.15 -37.26 17.41
N TYR A 60 54.63 -36.97 16.21
CA TYR A 60 53.79 -36.56 15.09
C TYR A 60 52.92 -37.71 14.57
N MET A 61 53.46 -38.93 14.51
CA MET A 61 52.71 -40.14 14.16
C MET A 61 51.55 -40.37 15.14
N LYS A 62 51.82 -40.28 16.45
CA LYS A 62 50.78 -40.37 17.48
C LYS A 62 49.72 -39.28 17.33
N HIS A 63 50.13 -38.05 17.03
CA HIS A 63 49.19 -36.95 16.77
C HIS A 63 48.27 -37.22 15.57
N LEU A 64 48.80 -37.79 14.48
CA LEU A 64 48.01 -38.17 13.31
C LEU A 64 47.04 -39.31 13.61
N GLU A 65 47.46 -40.29 14.40
CA GLU A 65 46.59 -41.40 14.85
C GLU A 65 45.43 -40.87 15.70
N ASP A 66 45.71 -39.99 16.66
CA ASP A 66 44.70 -39.35 17.51
C ASP A 66 43.71 -38.52 16.67
N LYS A 67 44.22 -37.72 15.72
CA LYS A 67 43.38 -36.94 14.79
C LYS A 67 42.54 -37.84 13.88
N TYR A 68 43.10 -38.93 13.38
CA TYR A 68 42.36 -39.87 12.55
C TYR A 68 41.22 -40.53 13.35
N ALA A 69 41.49 -40.93 14.59
CA ALA A 69 40.48 -41.47 15.49
C ALA A 69 39.37 -40.45 15.78
N GLU A 70 39.74 -39.19 16.04
CA GLU A 70 38.79 -38.10 16.26
C GLU A 70 37.91 -37.84 15.03
N ILE A 71 38.51 -37.74 13.84
CA ILE A 71 37.78 -37.54 12.57
C ILE A 71 36.85 -38.71 12.30
N LYS A 72 37.29 -39.94 12.53
CA LYS A 72 36.48 -41.15 12.34
C LYS A 72 35.28 -41.17 13.28
N GLN A 73 35.46 -40.81 14.55
CA GLN A 73 34.37 -40.70 15.52
C GLN A 73 33.42 -39.55 15.17
N ALA A 74 33.94 -38.40 14.76
CA ALA A 74 33.13 -37.28 14.31
C ALA A 74 32.29 -37.65 13.07
N MET A 75 32.87 -38.39 12.11
CA MET A 75 32.17 -38.87 10.92
C MET A 75 30.99 -39.79 11.27
N LEU A 76 31.13 -40.66 12.27
CA LEU A 76 30.08 -41.57 12.71
C LEU A 76 28.95 -40.87 13.50
N ILE A 77 29.27 -39.84 14.28
CA ILE A 77 28.32 -39.20 15.19
C ILE A 77 27.64 -37.98 14.57
N LYS A 78 28.37 -37.17 13.78
CA LYS A 78 27.91 -35.85 13.32
C LYS A 78 27.49 -35.81 11.85
N TYR A 79 27.85 -36.80 11.06
CA TYR A 79 27.65 -36.78 9.62
C TYR A 79 26.84 -37.99 9.15
N VAL A 80 25.95 -37.76 8.19
CA VAL A 80 25.17 -38.80 7.53
C VAL A 80 25.78 -39.02 6.14
N PRO A 81 26.02 -40.29 5.73
CA PRO A 81 26.49 -40.58 4.38
C PRO A 81 25.55 -39.99 3.32
N ALA A 82 26.12 -39.39 2.28
CA ALA A 82 25.34 -38.77 1.20
C ALA A 82 24.36 -39.74 0.55
N GLN A 83 24.75 -41.01 0.42
CA GLN A 83 23.88 -42.07 -0.09
C GLN A 83 22.61 -42.25 0.76
N ARG A 84 22.76 -42.30 2.09
CA ARG A 84 21.62 -42.48 3.01
C ARG A 84 20.67 -41.29 2.98
N LYS A 85 21.19 -40.08 2.74
CA LYS A 85 20.35 -38.89 2.52
C LYS A 85 19.55 -39.03 1.21
N SER A 86 20.20 -39.43 0.12
CA SER A 86 19.54 -39.63 -1.18
C SER A 86 18.44 -40.68 -1.10
N ASP A 87 18.69 -41.80 -0.41
CA ASP A 87 17.71 -42.88 -0.24
C ASP A 87 16.48 -42.39 0.54
N LEU A 88 16.68 -41.57 1.59
CA LEU A 88 15.60 -40.97 2.37
C LEU A 88 14.80 -39.92 1.57
N ASP A 89 15.48 -39.13 0.73
CA ASP A 89 14.82 -38.15 -0.14
C ASP A 89 13.91 -38.85 -1.17
N GLU A 90 14.37 -39.98 -1.73
CA GLU A 90 13.54 -40.81 -2.62
C GLU A 90 12.33 -41.42 -1.89
N GLU A 91 12.54 -41.95 -0.68
CA GLU A 91 11.47 -42.54 0.14
C GLU A 91 10.42 -41.48 0.51
N MET A 92 10.85 -40.26 0.86
CA MET A 92 9.99 -39.10 1.12
C MET A 92 9.11 -38.78 -0.09
N ILE A 93 9.69 -38.72 -1.30
CA ILE A 93 8.93 -38.44 -2.54
C ILE A 93 7.86 -39.51 -2.78
N VAL A 94 8.18 -40.78 -2.57
CA VAL A 94 7.22 -41.89 -2.75
C VAL A 94 6.08 -41.78 -1.73
N LEU A 95 6.39 -41.48 -0.47
CA LEU A 95 5.39 -41.32 0.59
C LEU A 95 4.46 -40.13 0.32
N LEU A 96 5.00 -38.99 -0.12
CA LEU A 96 4.19 -37.81 -0.48
C LEU A 96 3.21 -38.13 -1.60
N LYS A 97 3.67 -38.78 -2.68
CA LYS A 97 2.78 -39.20 -3.78
C LYS A 97 1.67 -40.13 -3.29
N ARG A 98 1.99 -41.06 -2.39
CA ARG A 98 0.98 -41.97 -1.81
C ARG A 98 -0.04 -41.23 -0.95
N ARG A 99 0.41 -40.25 -0.16
CA ARG A 99 -0.47 -39.38 0.63
C ARG A 99 -1.43 -38.62 -0.28
N ASP A 100 -0.93 -37.97 -1.32
CA ASP A 100 -1.75 -37.14 -2.21
C ASP A 100 -2.85 -37.96 -2.93
N VAL A 101 -2.51 -39.17 -3.37
CA VAL A 101 -3.49 -40.11 -3.95
C VAL A 101 -4.55 -40.51 -2.92
N ALA A 102 -4.15 -40.79 -1.68
CA ALA A 102 -5.07 -41.16 -0.60
C ALA A 102 -5.97 -39.99 -0.19
N GLU A 103 -5.44 -38.77 -0.11
CA GLU A 103 -6.22 -37.56 0.19
C GLU A 103 -7.25 -37.28 -0.89
N ASN A 104 -6.88 -37.38 -2.17
CA ASN A 104 -7.82 -37.21 -3.28
C ASN A 104 -8.94 -38.24 -3.25
N LEU A 105 -8.60 -39.51 -3.00
CA LEU A 105 -9.61 -40.57 -2.85
C LEU A 105 -10.53 -40.32 -1.65
N ASN A 106 -9.98 -39.90 -0.52
CA ASN A 106 -10.76 -39.58 0.67
C ASN A 106 -11.73 -38.41 0.43
N ARG A 107 -11.29 -37.34 -0.25
CA ARG A 107 -12.16 -36.22 -0.65
C ARG A 107 -13.33 -36.69 -1.51
N LYS A 108 -13.07 -37.55 -2.52
CA LYS A 108 -14.13 -38.13 -3.36
C LYS A 108 -15.14 -38.95 -2.55
N LEU A 109 -14.65 -39.75 -1.60
CA LEU A 109 -15.51 -40.56 -0.73
C LEU A 109 -16.36 -39.69 0.19
N GLN A 110 -15.79 -38.63 0.79
CA GLN A 110 -16.52 -37.67 1.62
C GLN A 110 -17.64 -36.99 0.83
N PHE A 111 -17.36 -36.56 -0.40
CA PHE A 111 -18.36 -35.97 -1.28
C PHE A 111 -19.52 -36.94 -1.60
N CYS A 112 -19.19 -38.18 -1.98
CA CYS A 112 -20.20 -39.22 -2.20
C CYS A 112 -21.05 -39.47 -0.96
N HIS A 113 -20.41 -39.51 0.22
CA HIS A 113 -21.09 -39.69 1.49
C HIS A 113 -22.05 -38.54 1.80
N GLN A 114 -21.62 -37.29 1.64
CA GLN A 114 -22.46 -36.10 1.85
C GLN A 114 -23.67 -36.09 0.92
N ARG A 115 -23.48 -36.40 -0.37
CA ARG A 115 -24.58 -36.51 -1.34
C ARG A 115 -25.57 -37.62 -0.97
N LEU A 116 -25.07 -38.79 -0.59
CA LEU A 116 -25.91 -39.89 -0.12
C LEU A 116 -26.68 -39.50 1.15
N GLN A 117 -26.07 -38.74 2.05
CA GLN A 117 -26.74 -38.26 3.26
C GLN A 117 -27.87 -37.27 2.94
N ILE A 118 -27.65 -36.34 2.00
CA ILE A 118 -28.69 -35.41 1.52
C ILE A 118 -29.85 -36.20 0.91
N ILE A 119 -29.57 -37.16 0.02
CA ILE A 119 -30.59 -38.00 -0.62
C ILE A 119 -31.34 -38.83 0.41
N SER A 120 -30.64 -39.42 1.39
CA SER A 120 -31.25 -40.22 2.45
C SER A 120 -32.18 -39.37 3.33
N GLN A 121 -31.79 -38.13 3.64
CA GLN A 121 -32.60 -37.20 4.42
C GLN A 121 -33.82 -36.74 3.62
N ALA A 122 -33.63 -36.41 2.33
CA ALA A 122 -34.73 -36.09 1.42
C ALA A 122 -35.71 -37.24 1.31
N LEU A 123 -35.24 -38.48 1.20
CA LEU A 123 -36.09 -39.66 1.08
C LEU A 123 -36.91 -39.86 2.35
N THR A 124 -36.28 -39.70 3.51
CA THR A 124 -36.96 -39.81 4.81
C THR A 124 -38.05 -38.74 4.96
N SER A 125 -37.78 -37.50 4.56
CA SER A 125 -38.74 -36.40 4.63
C SER A 125 -39.87 -36.56 3.61
N TRP A 126 -39.57 -37.00 2.39
CA TRP A 126 -40.54 -37.23 1.32
C TRP A 126 -41.51 -38.36 1.65
N VAL A 127 -41.00 -39.47 2.18
CA VAL A 127 -41.83 -40.60 2.68
C VAL A 127 -42.76 -40.14 3.81
N LYS A 128 -42.26 -39.30 4.74
CA LYS A 128 -43.09 -38.77 5.84
C LYS A 128 -44.18 -37.81 5.38
N SER A 129 -44.02 -37.18 4.23
CA SER A 129 -45.01 -36.28 3.64
C SER A 129 -45.98 -36.98 2.67
N ASP A 130 -46.08 -38.32 2.74
CA ASP A 130 -46.92 -39.17 1.87
C ASP A 130 -46.69 -38.92 0.37
N MET A 131 -45.46 -38.56 -0.01
CA MET A 131 -45.09 -38.28 -1.40
C MET A 131 -45.90 -37.15 -2.06
N SER A 132 -46.37 -36.18 -1.27
CA SER A 132 -47.28 -35.11 -1.70
C SER A 132 -46.75 -34.18 -2.80
N SER A 133 -45.43 -34.10 -2.99
CA SER A 133 -44.80 -33.38 -4.11
C SER A 133 -43.64 -34.18 -4.72
N PRO A 134 -43.08 -33.76 -5.87
CA PRO A 134 -41.93 -34.43 -6.46
C PRO A 134 -40.73 -34.51 -5.51
N PHE A 135 -40.06 -35.68 -5.48
CA PHE A 135 -38.87 -35.93 -4.66
C PHE A 135 -37.76 -34.87 -4.83
N GLN A 136 -37.64 -34.34 -6.05
CA GLN A 136 -36.65 -33.32 -6.40
C GLN A 136 -36.79 -32.04 -5.57
N ASP A 137 -38.01 -31.62 -5.24
CA ASP A 137 -38.25 -30.42 -4.45
C ASP A 137 -37.73 -30.57 -3.02
N PHE A 138 -37.84 -31.78 -2.45
CA PHE A 138 -37.30 -32.10 -1.13
C PHE A 138 -35.77 -32.13 -1.12
N VAL A 139 -35.15 -32.63 -2.19
CA VAL A 139 -33.68 -32.59 -2.35
C VAL A 139 -33.19 -31.16 -2.40
N GLU A 140 -33.84 -30.30 -3.20
CA GLU A 140 -33.47 -28.89 -3.32
C GLU A 140 -33.68 -28.11 -2.01
N GLN A 141 -34.78 -28.38 -1.29
CA GLN A 141 -35.04 -27.75 0.00
C GLN A 141 -33.97 -28.11 1.03
N ILE A 142 -33.62 -29.39 1.17
CA ILE A 142 -32.62 -29.87 2.13
C ILE A 142 -31.22 -29.40 1.75
N GLN A 143 -30.91 -29.37 0.46
CA GLN A 143 -29.66 -28.79 -0.03
C GLN A 143 -29.56 -27.32 0.39
N LYS A 144 -30.60 -26.50 0.12
CA LYS A 144 -30.64 -25.08 0.54
C LYS A 144 -30.56 -24.88 2.06
N THR A 145 -31.14 -25.78 2.87
CA THR A 145 -31.08 -25.66 4.34
C THR A 145 -29.67 -25.94 4.88
N LYS A 146 -28.93 -26.89 4.30
CA LYS A 146 -27.54 -27.18 4.70
C LYS A 146 -26.55 -26.07 4.35
N TYR A 147 -26.77 -25.32 3.27
CA TYR A 147 -25.95 -24.14 2.94
C TYR A 147 -26.07 -23.00 3.97
N LEU A 148 -27.19 -22.92 4.69
CA LEU A 148 -27.45 -21.88 5.68
C LEU A 148 -27.01 -22.26 7.10
N GLN A 149 -26.78 -23.55 7.37
CA GLN A 149 -26.38 -24.07 8.68
C GLN A 149 -24.86 -24.27 8.74
N GLY A 150 -24.10 -23.19 8.54
CA GLY A 150 -22.80 -22.98 9.19
C GLY A 150 -21.65 -23.95 8.92
N ASP A 151 -21.49 -24.48 7.71
CA ASP A 151 -20.19 -25.04 7.27
C ASP A 151 -19.68 -24.30 6.02
N GLN A 152 -19.65 -22.98 6.18
CA GLN A 152 -19.26 -22.00 5.18
C GLN A 152 -17.75 -21.74 5.24
N GLY A 153 -16.96 -22.79 5.04
CA GLY A 153 -15.50 -22.67 4.98
C GLY A 153 -14.76 -23.72 4.15
N ILE A 154 -15.43 -24.78 3.69
CA ILE A 154 -14.71 -25.92 3.10
C ILE A 154 -15.34 -26.41 1.78
N VAL A 155 -16.66 -26.34 1.58
CA VAL A 155 -17.27 -27.10 0.48
C VAL A 155 -17.27 -26.39 -0.88
N GLU A 156 -17.27 -25.05 -0.91
CA GLU A 156 -17.15 -24.29 -2.18
C GLU A 156 -15.68 -23.95 -2.52
N GLU A 157 -14.78 -23.96 -1.52
CA GLU A 157 -13.34 -23.71 -1.71
C GLU A 157 -12.56 -24.98 -2.12
N LEU A 158 -13.14 -26.17 -1.91
CA LEU A 158 -12.50 -27.47 -2.25
C LEU A 158 -12.82 -27.99 -3.67
N MET A 159 -13.61 -27.27 -4.47
CA MET A 159 -14.10 -27.76 -5.77
C MET A 159 -13.31 -27.28 -6.99
N GLU A 160 -12.14 -26.67 -6.83
CA GLU A 160 -11.26 -26.41 -7.97
C GLU A 160 -9.81 -26.85 -7.71
N ASP A 161 -9.57 -28.17 -7.71
CA ASP A 161 -8.39 -28.70 -8.43
C ASP A 161 -8.66 -28.52 -9.94
N ASP A 162 -8.83 -27.27 -10.35
CA ASP A 162 -8.92 -26.89 -11.75
C ASP A 162 -7.50 -27.02 -12.31
N PRO A 163 -7.26 -27.80 -13.38
CA PRO A 163 -5.97 -27.84 -14.06
C PRO A 163 -5.42 -26.44 -14.37
N HIS A 164 -6.30 -25.45 -14.54
CA HIS A 164 -5.93 -24.06 -14.65
C HIS A 164 -5.31 -23.48 -13.37
N ARG A 165 -5.84 -23.73 -12.17
CA ARG A 165 -5.26 -23.24 -10.90
C ARG A 165 -3.90 -23.88 -10.59
N ALA A 166 -3.76 -25.18 -10.85
CA ALA A 166 -2.47 -25.86 -10.72
C ALA A 166 -1.42 -25.30 -11.70
N LYS A 167 -1.83 -25.03 -12.95
CA LYS A 167 -0.97 -24.40 -13.95
C LYS A 167 -0.63 -22.95 -13.57
N GLU A 168 -1.56 -22.23 -12.96
CA GLU A 168 -1.33 -20.86 -12.47
C GLU A 168 -0.33 -20.83 -11.30
N ALA A 169 -0.41 -21.78 -10.37
CA ALA A 169 0.56 -21.92 -9.30
C ALA A 169 1.96 -22.25 -9.86
N GLU A 170 2.05 -23.14 -10.85
CA GLU A 170 3.31 -23.46 -11.54
C GLU A 170 3.90 -22.23 -12.25
N ILE A 171 3.07 -21.46 -12.95
CA ILE A 171 3.49 -20.19 -13.57
C ILE A 171 3.97 -19.20 -12.50
N MET A 172 3.27 -19.08 -11.39
CA MET A 172 3.66 -18.20 -10.29
C MET A 172 5.02 -18.56 -9.72
N LEU A 173 5.24 -19.84 -9.41
CA LEU A 173 6.51 -20.34 -8.91
C LEU A 173 7.65 -20.09 -9.90
N HIS A 174 7.43 -20.39 -11.19
CA HIS A 174 8.42 -20.13 -12.23
C HIS A 174 8.86 -18.66 -12.29
N TYR A 175 7.90 -17.72 -12.20
CA TYR A 175 8.22 -16.29 -12.19
C TYR A 175 8.99 -15.88 -10.92
N ILE A 176 8.64 -16.41 -9.75
CA ILE A 176 9.33 -16.12 -8.50
C ILE A 176 10.76 -16.68 -8.52
N GLU A 177 10.95 -17.92 -8.96
CA GLU A 177 12.26 -18.56 -9.08
C GLU A 177 13.16 -17.78 -10.04
N ARG A 178 12.65 -17.47 -11.24
CA ARG A 178 13.39 -16.72 -12.24
C ARG A 178 13.77 -15.32 -11.75
N PHE A 179 12.88 -14.66 -11.01
CA PHE A 179 13.18 -13.38 -10.38
C PHE A 179 14.31 -13.50 -9.34
N ASN A 180 14.24 -14.50 -8.46
CA ASN A 180 15.26 -14.73 -7.43
C ASN A 180 16.63 -15.07 -8.03
N GLU A 181 16.66 -15.80 -9.16
CA GLU A 181 17.89 -16.02 -9.93
C GLU A 181 18.52 -14.71 -10.41
N LEU A 182 17.72 -13.81 -11.02
CA LEU A 182 18.21 -12.53 -11.52
C LEU A 182 18.75 -11.63 -10.39
N ILE A 183 18.09 -11.63 -9.24
CA ILE A 183 18.56 -10.92 -8.04
C ILE A 183 19.90 -11.51 -7.55
N SER A 184 20.03 -12.84 -7.53
CA SER A 184 21.24 -13.54 -7.09
C SER A 184 22.42 -13.32 -8.03
N LEU A 185 22.15 -13.19 -9.34
CA LEU A 185 23.16 -12.87 -10.36
C LEU A 185 23.59 -11.39 -10.34
N GLY A 186 22.93 -10.54 -9.55
CA GLY A 186 23.20 -9.10 -9.52
C GLY A 186 22.71 -8.34 -10.77
N GLU A 187 21.83 -8.95 -11.56
CA GLU A 187 21.24 -8.34 -12.77
C GLU A 187 19.98 -7.54 -12.42
N TYR A 188 20.13 -6.52 -11.56
CA TYR A 188 18.99 -5.78 -10.98
C TYR A 188 18.11 -5.05 -12.00
N GLU A 189 18.69 -4.51 -13.07
CA GLU A 189 17.92 -3.86 -14.15
C GLU A 189 16.99 -4.85 -14.85
N LYS A 190 17.49 -6.05 -15.17
CA LYS A 190 16.68 -7.11 -15.78
C LYS A 190 15.65 -7.65 -14.79
N ALA A 191 16.03 -7.81 -13.52
CA ALA A 191 15.11 -8.22 -12.45
C ALA A 191 13.96 -7.22 -12.28
N ALA A 192 14.25 -5.92 -12.32
CA ALA A 192 13.26 -4.85 -12.22
C ALA A 192 12.26 -4.89 -13.38
N CYS A 193 12.76 -4.94 -14.62
CA CYS A 193 11.92 -5.08 -15.81
C CYS A 193 11.11 -6.38 -15.80
N TYR A 194 11.69 -7.49 -15.36
CA TYR A 194 11.00 -8.78 -15.27
C TYR A 194 9.87 -8.75 -14.24
N ALA A 195 10.13 -8.20 -13.04
CA ALA A 195 9.11 -8.03 -12.01
C ALA A 195 7.99 -7.09 -12.45
N ALA A 196 8.35 -5.97 -13.08
CA ALA A 196 7.41 -5.01 -13.62
C ALA A 196 6.53 -5.62 -14.71
N ASN A 197 7.05 -6.47 -15.60
CA ASN A 197 6.25 -7.11 -16.66
C ASN A 197 5.58 -8.42 -16.24
N SER A 198 5.62 -8.78 -14.95
CA SER A 198 5.03 -10.03 -14.48
C SER A 198 3.52 -10.11 -14.76
N PRO A 199 3.02 -11.24 -15.28
CA PRO A 199 1.60 -11.42 -15.55
C PRO A 199 0.83 -11.38 -14.24
N ARG A 200 -0.40 -10.87 -14.30
CA ARG A 200 -1.32 -10.80 -13.14
C ARG A 200 -0.72 -10.17 -11.88
N ARG A 201 0.35 -9.36 -12.00
CA ARG A 201 1.00 -8.66 -10.89
C ARG A 201 1.67 -9.57 -9.87
N ILE A 202 2.05 -10.79 -10.26
CA ILE A 202 2.69 -11.79 -9.37
C ILE A 202 3.86 -11.18 -8.61
N LEU A 203 4.69 -10.37 -9.27
CA LEU A 203 5.87 -9.74 -8.68
C LEU A 203 5.68 -8.23 -8.41
N ARG A 204 4.49 -7.67 -8.61
CA ARG A 204 4.20 -6.25 -8.32
C ARG A 204 3.59 -6.12 -6.93
N ASN A 205 4.36 -6.51 -5.91
CA ASN A 205 3.92 -6.55 -4.52
C ASN A 205 5.01 -6.02 -3.57
N ILE A 206 4.62 -5.81 -2.31
CA ILE A 206 5.50 -5.30 -1.24
C ILE A 206 6.68 -6.25 -0.99
N GLY A 207 6.49 -7.56 -1.13
CA GLY A 207 7.56 -8.56 -0.98
C GLY A 207 8.70 -8.35 -1.98
N THR A 208 8.39 -8.20 -3.27
CA THR A 208 9.37 -7.90 -4.32
C THR A 208 10.05 -6.55 -4.10
N MET A 209 9.32 -5.54 -3.67
CA MET A 209 9.92 -4.26 -3.32
C MET A 209 10.92 -4.41 -2.16
N ASN A 210 10.59 -5.18 -1.13
CA ASN A 210 11.46 -5.41 0.02
C ASN A 210 12.75 -6.16 -0.37
N THR A 211 12.71 -7.06 -1.35
CA THR A 211 13.94 -7.71 -1.85
C THR A 211 14.87 -6.70 -2.52
N PHE A 212 14.35 -5.78 -3.35
CA PHE A 212 15.16 -4.68 -3.90
C PHE A 212 15.67 -3.72 -2.83
N LYS A 213 14.86 -3.43 -1.81
CA LYS A 213 15.24 -2.57 -0.68
C LYS A 213 16.38 -3.18 0.13
N ALA A 214 16.40 -4.51 0.31
CA ALA A 214 17.44 -5.23 1.01
C ALA A 214 18.81 -5.22 0.30
N VAL A 215 18.83 -5.11 -1.04
CA VAL A 215 20.08 -5.02 -1.82
C VAL A 215 20.85 -3.72 -1.51
N GLY A 216 20.14 -2.61 -1.29
CA GLY A 216 20.75 -1.32 -0.96
C GLY A 216 21.50 -0.66 -2.13
N LYS A 217 22.30 0.36 -1.80
CA LYS A 217 22.99 1.21 -2.79
C LYS A 217 24.28 0.55 -3.28
N ILE A 218 24.42 0.41 -4.58
CA ILE A 218 25.60 -0.18 -5.24
C ILE A 218 26.47 0.96 -5.78
N ARG A 219 27.78 0.91 -5.51
CA ARG A 219 28.71 1.97 -5.95
C ARG A 219 28.69 2.10 -7.48
N GLY A 220 28.49 3.33 -7.97
CA GLY A 220 28.52 3.67 -9.39
C GLY A 220 27.32 3.19 -10.22
N LYS A 221 26.31 2.56 -9.59
CA LYS A 221 25.08 2.14 -10.26
C LYS A 221 23.86 2.83 -9.63
N PRO A 222 22.76 3.02 -10.39
CA PRO A 222 21.51 3.50 -9.82
C PRO A 222 20.98 2.54 -8.76
N LEU A 223 20.22 3.07 -7.79
CA LEU A 223 19.62 2.28 -6.72
C LEU A 223 18.67 1.22 -7.33
N PRO A 224 18.86 -0.08 -7.05
CA PRO A 224 18.00 -1.16 -7.58
C PRO A 224 16.51 -0.94 -7.30
N LEU A 225 16.18 -0.39 -6.12
CA LEU A 225 14.83 -0.03 -5.75
C LEU A 225 14.22 1.05 -6.67
N LEU A 226 15.02 2.05 -7.07
CA LEU A 226 14.58 3.09 -7.99
C LEU A 226 14.30 2.52 -9.38
N LEU A 227 15.17 1.63 -9.87
CA LEU A 227 14.98 0.92 -11.15
C LEU A 227 13.68 0.11 -11.16
N PHE A 228 13.36 -0.56 -10.06
CA PHE A 228 12.10 -1.29 -9.91
C PHE A 228 10.89 -0.36 -10.03
N PHE A 229 10.88 0.78 -9.33
CA PHE A 229 9.76 1.73 -9.40
C PHE A 229 9.65 2.42 -10.76
N GLU A 230 10.77 2.79 -11.39
CA GLU A 230 10.78 3.30 -12.76
C GLU A 230 10.12 2.29 -13.72
N ALA A 231 10.55 1.02 -13.69
CA ALA A 231 9.96 -0.02 -14.53
C ALA A 231 8.49 -0.27 -14.20
N LEU A 232 8.11 -0.28 -12.91
CA LEU A 232 6.74 -0.50 -12.46
C LEU A 232 5.78 0.60 -12.93
N PHE A 233 6.18 1.86 -12.79
CA PHE A 233 5.34 3.00 -13.17
C PHE A 233 5.30 3.20 -14.69
N ILE A 234 6.39 2.95 -15.42
CA ILE A 234 6.38 2.96 -16.90
C ILE A 234 5.43 1.86 -17.42
N THR A 235 5.55 0.64 -16.89
CA THR A 235 4.71 -0.49 -17.32
C THR A 235 3.28 -0.44 -16.78
N SER A 236 2.96 0.48 -15.86
CA SER A 236 1.59 0.68 -15.37
C SER A 236 0.60 0.98 -16.51
N HIS A 237 1.07 1.62 -17.58
CA HIS A 237 0.26 1.96 -18.75
C HIS A 237 -0.35 0.75 -19.47
N ALA A 238 0.36 -0.37 -19.44
CA ALA A 238 -0.01 -1.59 -20.15
C ALA A 238 -1.12 -2.40 -19.44
N PHE A 239 -1.48 -2.05 -18.21
CA PHE A 239 -2.43 -2.81 -17.40
C PHE A 239 -3.67 -1.97 -17.05
N ARG A 240 -4.85 -2.61 -17.05
CA ARG A 240 -6.14 -1.92 -16.83
C ARG A 240 -6.29 -1.37 -15.41
N CYS A 241 -5.71 -2.02 -14.42
CA CYS A 241 -5.80 -1.58 -13.03
C CYS A 241 -4.60 -0.68 -12.67
N PRO A 242 -4.77 0.31 -11.78
CA PRO A 242 -3.68 1.14 -11.26
C PRO A 242 -2.77 0.37 -10.30
N VAL A 243 -1.59 0.94 -10.00
CA VAL A 243 -0.66 0.42 -8.99
C VAL A 243 -1.19 0.71 -7.58
N ASP A 244 -1.01 -0.24 -6.67
CA ASP A 244 -1.48 -0.15 -5.29
C ASP A 244 -0.93 1.08 -4.54
N ALA A 245 -1.73 1.64 -3.62
CA ALA A 245 -1.40 2.84 -2.87
C ALA A 245 -0.11 2.71 -2.03
N ALA A 246 0.11 1.55 -1.39
CA ALA A 246 1.29 1.33 -0.56
C ALA A 246 2.57 1.30 -1.41
N LEU A 247 2.51 0.70 -2.60
CA LEU A 247 3.63 0.70 -3.55
C LEU A 247 3.88 2.09 -4.15
N THR A 248 2.83 2.84 -4.47
CA THR A 248 2.93 4.22 -4.94
C THR A 248 3.65 5.10 -3.91
N LEU A 249 3.25 5.01 -2.64
CA LEU A 249 3.86 5.75 -1.54
C LEU A 249 5.36 5.46 -1.40
N GLU A 250 5.75 4.18 -1.36
CA GLU A 250 7.16 3.81 -1.25
C GLU A 250 7.96 4.21 -2.49
N GLY A 251 7.35 4.18 -3.68
CA GLY A 251 7.96 4.66 -4.92
C GLY A 251 8.25 6.15 -4.90
N ILE A 252 7.29 6.97 -4.43
CA ILE A 252 7.47 8.42 -4.26
C ILE A 252 8.59 8.70 -3.25
N LYS A 253 8.55 8.06 -2.07
CA LYS A 253 9.64 8.20 -1.07
C LYS A 253 11.00 7.85 -1.65
N CYS A 254 11.08 6.76 -2.42
CA CYS A 254 12.32 6.33 -3.08
C CYS A 254 12.82 7.40 -4.07
N GLY A 255 11.95 7.90 -4.95
CA GLY A 255 12.30 8.94 -5.93
C GLY A 255 12.80 10.23 -5.28
N LEU A 256 12.12 10.68 -4.22
CA LEU A 256 12.51 11.87 -3.46
C LEU A 256 13.83 11.68 -2.73
N SER A 257 14.09 10.50 -2.14
CA SER A 257 15.34 10.20 -1.43
C SER A 257 16.57 10.21 -2.34
N GLU A 258 16.41 9.82 -3.61
CA GLU A 258 17.45 9.90 -4.64
C GLU A 258 17.47 11.25 -5.38
N LYS A 259 16.71 12.25 -4.89
CA LYS A 259 16.61 13.61 -5.44
C LYS A 259 16.12 13.66 -6.90
N ARG A 260 15.32 12.67 -7.31
CA ARG A 260 14.75 12.57 -8.66
C ARG A 260 13.30 13.06 -8.69
N LEU A 261 13.12 14.34 -8.38
CA LEU A 261 11.80 14.99 -8.42
C LEU A 261 11.20 14.97 -9.83
N ASP A 262 12.05 15.00 -10.87
CA ASP A 262 11.66 14.86 -12.27
C ASP A 262 10.83 13.58 -12.53
N LEU A 263 11.26 12.46 -11.95
CA LEU A 263 10.55 11.19 -12.07
C LEU A 263 9.22 11.23 -11.31
N VAL A 264 9.22 11.75 -10.09
CA VAL A 264 8.00 11.87 -9.27
C VAL A 264 6.96 12.76 -9.96
N ILE A 265 7.38 13.87 -10.57
CA ILE A 265 6.49 14.72 -11.38
C ILE A 265 5.86 13.89 -12.50
N ASN A 266 6.68 13.16 -13.28
CA ASN A 266 6.20 12.34 -14.38
C ASN A 266 5.22 11.25 -13.91
N TRP A 267 5.53 10.57 -12.80
CA TRP A 267 4.68 9.49 -12.27
C TRP A 267 3.33 10.00 -11.75
N VAL A 268 3.31 11.12 -11.03
CA VAL A 268 2.08 11.71 -10.48
C VAL A 268 1.19 12.29 -11.59
N THR A 269 1.78 13.01 -12.55
CA THR A 269 1.04 13.66 -13.64
C THR A 269 0.38 12.68 -14.62
N GLN A 270 0.87 11.44 -14.72
CA GLN A 270 0.26 10.42 -15.56
C GLN A 270 -1.08 9.90 -15.01
N GLN A 271 -1.42 10.15 -13.73
CA GLN A 271 -2.71 9.79 -13.10
C GLN A 271 -3.12 8.31 -13.25
N ARG A 272 -2.17 7.37 -13.29
CA ARG A 272 -2.44 5.91 -13.36
C ARG A 272 -1.96 5.14 -12.12
N LEU A 273 -1.79 5.86 -11.03
CA LEU A 273 -1.38 5.35 -9.73
C LEU A 273 -2.55 5.51 -8.77
N THR A 274 -2.70 4.56 -7.84
CA THR A 274 -3.57 4.80 -6.69
C THR A 274 -2.81 5.67 -5.71
N PHE A 275 -3.38 6.84 -5.43
CA PHE A 275 -2.83 7.83 -4.50
C PHE A 275 -3.37 7.62 -3.09
N SER A 276 -2.62 8.10 -2.10
CA SER A 276 -3.03 8.13 -0.69
C SER A 276 -2.72 9.49 -0.07
N GLU A 277 -3.32 9.77 1.08
CA GLU A 277 -3.06 11.00 1.85
C GLU A 277 -1.58 11.16 2.18
N GLU A 278 -0.95 10.08 2.64
CA GLU A 278 0.45 10.05 3.06
C GLU A 278 1.39 10.34 1.89
N ALA A 279 1.00 10.00 0.66
CA ALA A 279 1.79 10.31 -0.53
C ALA A 279 1.85 11.82 -0.78
N GLY A 280 0.75 12.53 -0.53
CA GLY A 280 0.69 13.98 -0.63
C GLY A 280 1.50 14.65 0.48
N ASP A 281 1.38 14.13 1.70
CA ASP A 281 2.09 14.66 2.88
C ASP A 281 3.61 14.54 2.69
N VAL A 282 4.11 13.40 2.21
CA VAL A 282 5.55 13.19 1.92
C VAL A 282 6.09 14.19 0.89
N ILE A 283 5.31 14.52 -0.14
CA ILE A 283 5.73 15.51 -1.15
C ILE A 283 5.72 16.92 -0.56
N CYS A 284 4.73 17.25 0.26
CA CYS A 284 4.70 18.54 0.98
C CYS A 284 5.93 18.70 1.87
N ASP A 285 6.24 17.71 2.70
CA ASP A 285 7.40 17.72 3.61
C ASP A 285 8.71 17.89 2.84
N TYR A 286 8.86 17.20 1.70
CA TYR A 286 10.01 17.37 0.82
C TYR A 286 10.10 18.81 0.27
N GLY A 287 8.97 19.39 -0.16
CA GLY A 287 8.91 20.76 -0.65
C GLY A 287 9.19 21.82 0.42
N GLU A 288 8.98 21.53 1.70
CA GLU A 288 9.38 22.40 2.80
C GLU A 288 10.89 22.40 3.03
N GLN A 289 11.55 21.26 2.77
CA GLN A 289 13.02 21.13 2.82
C GLN A 289 13.69 21.72 1.57
N ASP A 290 13.11 21.52 0.38
CA ASP A 290 13.61 22.04 -0.90
C ASP A 290 12.84 23.29 -1.33
N THR A 291 13.30 24.44 -0.85
CA THR A 291 12.66 25.75 -1.13
C THR A 291 12.61 26.09 -2.62
N TYR A 292 13.55 25.57 -3.44
CA TYR A 292 13.59 25.85 -4.88
C TYR A 292 12.45 25.14 -5.62
N ASN A 293 12.18 23.89 -5.26
CA ASN A 293 11.11 23.10 -5.88
C ASN A 293 9.78 23.13 -5.12
N LYS A 294 9.67 23.91 -4.05
CA LYS A 294 8.47 24.03 -3.20
C LYS A 294 7.18 24.22 -3.99
N ALA A 295 7.16 25.13 -4.96
CA ALA A 295 5.98 25.39 -5.79
C ALA A 295 5.54 24.15 -6.59
N LYS A 296 6.50 23.41 -7.16
CA LYS A 296 6.23 22.16 -7.89
C LYS A 296 5.70 21.08 -6.96
N CYS A 297 6.31 20.92 -5.78
CA CYS A 297 5.89 19.93 -4.79
C CYS A 297 4.45 20.19 -4.33
N LEU A 298 4.11 21.45 -4.02
CA LEU A 298 2.73 21.83 -3.69
C LEU A 298 1.74 21.50 -4.82
N ALA A 299 2.16 21.64 -6.10
CA ALA A 299 1.29 21.34 -7.23
C ALA A 299 1.04 19.84 -7.38
N LEU A 300 2.07 19.03 -7.16
CA LEU A 300 1.93 17.56 -7.13
C LEU A 300 1.05 17.11 -5.97
N ALA A 301 1.28 17.64 -4.76
CA ALA A 301 0.48 17.30 -3.59
C ALA A 301 -0.99 17.69 -3.79
N GLN A 302 -1.26 18.85 -4.41
CA GLN A 302 -2.62 19.25 -4.78
C GLN A 302 -3.30 18.22 -5.69
N ILE A 303 -2.61 17.70 -6.71
CA ILE A 303 -3.13 16.66 -7.61
C ILE A 303 -3.50 15.42 -6.80
N ILE A 304 -2.57 14.92 -5.97
CA ILE A 304 -2.76 13.73 -5.14
C ILE A 304 -3.97 13.90 -4.21
N TYR A 305 -4.04 15.00 -3.44
CA TYR A 305 -5.15 15.22 -2.53
C TYR A 305 -6.49 15.35 -3.26
N SER A 306 -6.51 15.96 -4.44
CA SER A 306 -7.74 16.09 -5.23
C SER A 306 -8.24 14.73 -5.73
N GLU A 307 -7.34 13.86 -6.19
CA GLU A 307 -7.68 12.49 -6.61
C GLU A 307 -8.14 11.61 -5.43
N CYS A 308 -7.63 11.86 -4.22
CA CYS A 308 -8.06 11.17 -3.00
C CYS A 308 -9.38 11.71 -2.40
N GLY A 309 -9.97 12.78 -2.95
CA GLY A 309 -11.14 13.44 -2.37
C GLY A 309 -10.84 14.26 -1.10
N LEU A 310 -9.56 14.55 -0.82
CA LEU A 310 -9.11 15.31 0.34
C LEU A 310 -9.10 16.82 0.04
N HIS A 311 -10.29 17.36 -0.20
CA HIS A 311 -10.49 18.73 -0.67
C HIS A 311 -9.85 19.79 0.26
N LYS A 312 -9.93 19.63 1.58
CA LYS A 312 -9.34 20.59 2.55
C LYS A 312 -7.83 20.75 2.35
N LYS A 313 -7.10 19.63 2.20
CA LYS A 313 -5.65 19.63 1.96
C LYS A 313 -5.29 20.13 0.57
N ALA A 314 -6.11 19.82 -0.44
CA ALA A 314 -5.92 20.32 -1.81
C ALA A 314 -6.01 21.87 -1.87
N ILE A 315 -7.02 22.46 -1.22
CA ILE A 315 -7.16 23.91 -1.15
C ILE A 315 -6.02 24.54 -0.34
N LEU A 316 -5.61 23.94 0.77
CA LEU A 316 -4.45 24.41 1.53
C LEU A 316 -3.19 24.50 0.64
N CYS A 317 -2.98 23.52 -0.25
CA CYS A 317 -1.88 23.57 -1.22
C CYS A 317 -2.02 24.74 -2.20
N LEU A 318 -3.21 24.98 -2.74
CA LEU A 318 -3.50 26.12 -3.62
C LEU A 318 -3.27 27.47 -2.92
N CYS A 319 -3.65 27.59 -1.64
CA CYS A 319 -3.38 28.78 -0.84
C CYS A 319 -1.87 28.98 -0.64
N LYS A 320 -1.13 27.91 -0.26
CA LYS A 320 0.33 27.97 -0.14
C LYS A 320 1.04 28.35 -1.45
N GLN A 321 0.43 28.08 -2.61
CA GLN A 321 0.91 28.53 -3.93
C GLN A 321 0.54 29.97 -4.29
N GLY A 322 -0.40 30.60 -3.57
CA GLY A 322 -0.93 31.93 -3.90
C GLY A 322 -1.96 31.92 -5.04
N GLN A 323 -2.55 30.76 -5.37
CA GLN A 323 -3.56 30.65 -6.43
C GLN A 323 -4.97 30.89 -5.90
N THR A 324 -5.23 32.11 -5.41
CA THR A 324 -6.51 32.49 -4.77
C THR A 324 -7.72 32.34 -5.68
N HIS A 325 -7.60 32.65 -6.97
CA HIS A 325 -8.69 32.47 -7.95
C HIS A 325 -9.16 31.01 -8.04
N ARG A 326 -8.23 30.05 -8.10
CA ARG A 326 -8.56 28.62 -8.15
C ARG A 326 -9.17 28.11 -6.86
N VAL A 327 -8.74 28.66 -5.73
CA VAL A 327 -9.37 28.35 -4.43
C VAL A 327 -10.84 28.69 -4.46
N MET A 328 -11.21 29.87 -4.98
CA MET A 328 -12.61 30.28 -5.07
C MET A 328 -13.42 29.40 -6.01
N GLU A 329 -12.89 29.06 -7.19
CA GLU A 329 -13.54 28.12 -8.12
C GLU A 329 -13.77 26.75 -7.45
N TYR A 330 -12.77 26.26 -6.71
CA TYR A 330 -12.84 24.99 -6.02
C TYR A 330 -13.92 25.01 -4.91
N ILE A 331 -13.97 26.06 -4.08
CA ILE A 331 -14.99 26.21 -3.03
C ILE A 331 -16.40 26.32 -3.63
N GLN A 332 -16.55 27.03 -4.75
CA GLN A 332 -17.85 27.16 -5.42
C GLN A 332 -18.33 25.85 -6.04
N GLN A 333 -17.41 25.03 -6.54
CA GLN A 333 -17.71 23.73 -7.12
C GLN A 333 -18.13 22.69 -6.07
N PHE A 334 -17.55 22.75 -4.87
CA PHE A 334 -17.79 21.79 -3.78
C PHE A 334 -18.56 22.43 -2.63
N LYS A 335 -19.89 22.18 -2.57
CA LYS A 335 -20.81 22.77 -1.57
C LYS A 335 -20.66 22.28 -0.13
N ASP A 336 -19.71 21.39 0.16
CA ASP A 336 -19.56 20.74 1.47
C ASP A 336 -18.64 21.50 2.44
N PHE A 337 -18.14 22.69 2.07
CA PHE A 337 -17.29 23.50 2.93
C PHE A 337 -18.10 24.27 3.97
N THR A 338 -17.82 24.01 5.24
CA THR A 338 -18.42 24.76 6.36
C THR A 338 -17.64 26.04 6.66
N THR A 339 -18.27 26.99 7.35
CA THR A 339 -17.62 28.20 7.84
C THR A 339 -16.41 27.89 8.74
N ASP A 340 -16.48 26.82 9.54
CA ASP A 340 -15.36 26.37 10.38
C ASP A 340 -14.15 25.92 9.55
N ASP A 341 -14.39 25.21 8.45
CA ASP A 341 -13.32 24.76 7.54
C ASP A 341 -12.59 25.94 6.89
N LEU A 342 -13.33 26.99 6.52
CA LEU A 342 -12.76 28.22 5.98
C LEU A 342 -11.93 28.97 7.04
N LEU A 343 -12.41 29.01 8.28
CA LEU A 343 -11.66 29.60 9.40
C LEU A 343 -10.36 28.81 9.70
N GLN A 344 -10.40 27.47 9.70
CA GLN A 344 -9.22 26.63 9.85
C GLN A 344 -8.20 26.82 8.71
N LEU A 345 -8.70 27.06 7.50
CA LEU A 345 -7.87 27.35 6.35
C LEU A 345 -7.18 28.72 6.47
N LEU A 346 -7.90 29.75 6.96
CA LEU A 346 -7.31 31.04 7.29
C LEU A 346 -6.25 30.95 8.39
N MET A 347 -6.43 30.05 9.36
CA MET A 347 -5.43 29.78 10.38
C MET A 347 -4.14 29.22 9.80
N SER A 348 -4.28 28.33 8.83
CA SER A 348 -3.16 27.64 8.19
C SER A 348 -2.44 28.53 7.16
N CYS A 349 -3.17 29.42 6.47
CA CYS A 349 -2.66 30.31 5.45
C CYS A 349 -3.36 31.68 5.48
N PRO A 350 -2.97 32.60 6.38
CA PRO A 350 -3.61 33.90 6.52
C PRO A 350 -3.11 34.87 5.42
N GLN A 351 -3.60 34.67 4.20
CA GLN A 351 -3.33 35.54 3.05
C GLN A 351 -4.41 36.61 2.93
N ILE A 352 -4.01 37.87 2.76
CA ILE A 352 -4.93 39.02 2.66
C ILE A 352 -5.84 38.87 1.45
N GLU A 353 -5.29 38.49 0.31
CA GLU A 353 -6.02 38.29 -0.95
C GLU A 353 -7.10 37.20 -0.81
N LEU A 354 -6.78 36.11 -0.12
CA LEU A 354 -7.71 35.03 0.15
C LEU A 354 -8.86 35.49 1.05
N ILE A 355 -8.56 36.21 2.14
CA ILE A 355 -9.57 36.74 3.05
C ILE A 355 -10.49 37.69 2.30
N GLN A 356 -9.93 38.60 1.50
CA GLN A 356 -10.72 39.51 0.67
C GLN A 356 -11.60 38.77 -0.33
N CYS A 357 -11.12 37.70 -0.97
CA CYS A 357 -11.92 36.89 -1.90
C CYS A 357 -13.05 36.11 -1.20
N LEU A 358 -12.82 35.65 0.04
CA LEU A 358 -13.84 34.93 0.81
C LEU A 358 -14.91 35.86 1.40
N THR A 359 -14.55 37.11 1.70
CA THR A 359 -15.43 38.11 2.31
C THR A 359 -16.11 39.05 1.31
N LYS A 360 -15.60 39.15 0.07
CA LYS A 360 -16.21 39.96 -0.99
C LYS A 360 -17.11 39.11 -1.88
N GLU A 361 -18.20 39.72 -2.32
CA GLU A 361 -19.19 39.12 -3.21
C GLU A 361 -18.57 38.82 -4.59
N LEU A 362 -18.43 37.53 -4.90
CA LEU A 362 -18.04 37.04 -6.22
C LEU A 362 -19.30 36.55 -6.94
N ASN A 363 -19.92 37.46 -7.71
CA ASN A 363 -20.95 37.19 -8.71
C ASN A 363 -22.36 36.80 -8.18
N GLU A 364 -23.02 37.70 -7.44
CA GLU A 364 -24.47 37.60 -7.09
C GLU A 364 -24.85 36.38 -6.22
N LYS A 365 -23.89 35.77 -5.52
CA LYS A 365 -24.13 34.67 -4.58
C LYS A 365 -23.47 34.94 -3.24
N GLN A 366 -24.15 34.49 -2.18
CA GLN A 366 -23.83 34.69 -0.76
C GLN A 366 -22.32 34.61 -0.46
N THR A 367 -21.86 35.55 0.37
CA THR A 367 -20.52 35.58 0.94
C THR A 367 -20.20 34.25 1.64
N SER A 368 -19.05 33.65 1.30
CA SER A 368 -18.67 32.34 1.87
C SER A 368 -18.20 32.46 3.33
N LEU A 369 -17.75 33.65 3.72
CA LEU A 369 -17.32 33.95 5.08
C LEU A 369 -17.68 35.40 5.46
N SER A 370 -18.19 35.57 6.68
CA SER A 370 -18.39 36.88 7.31
C SER A 370 -17.07 37.62 7.51
N PHE A 371 -17.02 38.89 7.09
CA PHE A 371 -15.84 39.73 7.33
C PHE A 371 -15.64 40.01 8.83
N GLY A 372 -16.72 40.31 9.55
CA GLY A 372 -16.66 40.60 10.99
C GLY A 372 -16.13 39.41 11.78
N LEU A 373 -16.63 38.20 11.51
CA LEU A 373 -16.17 36.97 12.15
C LEU A 373 -14.70 36.67 11.80
N ALA A 374 -14.26 36.89 10.56
CA ALA A 374 -12.87 36.70 10.16
C ALA A 374 -11.92 37.61 10.94
N ILE A 375 -12.27 38.89 11.13
CA ILE A 375 -11.47 39.83 11.94
C ILE A 375 -11.44 39.41 13.40
N LEU A 376 -12.59 39.11 14.01
CA LEU A 376 -12.66 38.67 15.40
C LEU A 376 -11.80 37.43 15.64
N HIS A 377 -11.83 36.46 14.72
CA HIS A 377 -11.00 35.27 14.78
C HIS A 377 -9.50 35.56 14.60
N LEU A 378 -9.10 36.44 13.68
CA LEU A 378 -7.67 36.79 13.51
C LEU A 378 -7.07 37.47 14.74
N PHE A 379 -7.87 38.27 15.46
CA PHE A 379 -7.43 38.95 16.68
C PHE A 379 -7.46 38.03 17.91
N SER A 380 -8.35 37.03 17.96
CA SER A 380 -8.37 36.04 19.05
C SER A 380 -7.21 35.04 18.97
N VAL A 381 -6.74 34.67 17.77
CA VAL A 381 -5.63 33.71 17.58
C VAL A 381 -4.26 34.36 17.38
N ASP A 382 -4.07 35.58 17.88
CA ASP A 382 -2.80 36.34 17.90
C ASP A 382 -2.16 36.59 16.51
N LYS A 383 -2.95 36.55 15.42
CA LYS A 383 -2.52 36.93 14.05
C LYS A 383 -2.79 38.41 13.75
N LYS A 384 -2.63 39.27 14.76
CA LYS A 384 -3.01 40.70 14.76
C LYS A 384 -2.42 41.49 13.58
N LYS A 385 -1.18 41.20 13.16
CA LYS A 385 -0.52 41.89 12.04
C LYS A 385 -1.30 41.80 10.72
N ILE A 386 -1.98 40.69 10.48
CA ILE A 386 -2.74 40.44 9.25
C ILE A 386 -4.11 41.08 9.36
N GLY A 387 -4.75 40.97 10.53
CA GLY A 387 -5.97 41.72 10.86
C GLY A 387 -5.80 43.23 10.68
N ILE A 388 -4.71 43.80 11.20
CA ILE A 388 -4.40 45.24 11.04
C ILE A 388 -4.27 45.62 9.55
N LYS A 389 -3.61 44.80 8.73
CA LYS A 389 -3.50 45.07 7.28
C LYS A 389 -4.85 45.03 6.57
N LEU A 390 -5.74 44.12 6.95
CA LEU A 390 -7.10 44.07 6.41
C LEU A 390 -7.92 45.31 6.80
N LEU A 391 -7.83 45.73 8.06
CA LEU A 391 -8.46 46.97 8.53
C LEU A 391 -7.91 48.20 7.79
N GLN A 392 -6.61 48.24 7.48
CA GLN A 392 -6.02 49.30 6.66
C GLN A 392 -6.60 49.35 5.24
N GLU A 393 -6.78 48.19 4.60
CA GLU A 393 -7.34 48.12 3.24
C GLU A 393 -8.81 48.58 3.21
N ILE A 394 -9.60 48.27 4.23
CA ILE A 394 -10.99 48.74 4.32
C ILE A 394 -11.07 50.22 4.64
N ASN A 395 -10.22 50.71 5.56
CA ASN A 395 -10.17 52.13 5.89
C ASN A 395 -9.81 53.01 4.68
N LYS A 396 -9.10 52.46 3.68
CA LYS A 396 -8.89 53.14 2.38
C LYS A 396 -10.14 53.20 1.50
N GLY A 397 -11.03 52.20 1.61
CA GLY A 397 -12.29 52.11 0.86
C GLY A 397 -13.40 53.03 1.35
N GLY A 398 -13.26 53.61 2.55
CA GLY A 398 -14.23 54.55 3.12
C GLY A 398 -15.51 53.89 3.65
N ILE A 399 -16.50 54.72 4.01
CA ILE A 399 -17.73 54.29 4.68
C ILE A 399 -18.60 53.37 3.81
N ASP A 400 -18.68 53.63 2.51
CA ASP A 400 -19.48 52.84 1.55
C ASP A 400 -18.98 51.39 1.45
N ALA A 401 -17.66 51.18 1.56
CA ALA A 401 -17.06 49.84 1.54
C ALA A 401 -17.37 49.05 2.82
N VAL A 402 -17.48 49.74 3.95
CA VAL A 402 -17.83 49.14 5.25
C VAL A 402 -19.32 48.83 5.29
N GLU A 403 -20.16 49.74 4.80
CA GLU A 403 -21.60 49.57 4.71
C GLU A 403 -21.97 48.39 3.81
N GLY A 404 -21.34 48.27 2.64
CA GLY A 404 -21.52 47.11 1.75
C GLY A 404 -21.10 45.78 2.39
N LEU A 405 -20.05 45.76 3.21
CA LEU A 405 -19.65 44.56 3.96
C LEU A 405 -20.63 44.23 5.08
N MET A 406 -21.12 45.23 5.82
CA MET A 406 -22.05 45.02 6.93
C MET A 406 -23.44 44.58 6.47
N ILE A 407 -23.93 45.13 5.35
CA ILE A 407 -25.24 44.75 4.77
C ILE A 407 -25.19 43.32 4.19
N ASN A 408 -24.07 42.94 3.58
CA ASN A 408 -23.90 41.63 2.96
C ASN A 408 -23.45 40.53 3.94
N ASP A 409 -23.21 40.87 5.21
CA ASP A 409 -22.77 39.94 6.24
C ASP A 409 -23.95 39.41 7.06
N SER A 410 -24.67 38.44 6.50
CA SER A 410 -25.82 37.81 7.17
C SER A 410 -25.47 36.98 8.40
N PHE A 411 -24.18 36.69 8.62
CA PHE A 411 -23.71 35.75 9.66
C PHE A 411 -23.11 36.46 10.89
N CYS A 412 -22.82 37.76 10.82
CA CYS A 412 -22.26 38.54 11.92
C CYS A 412 -23.35 39.36 12.62
N SER A 413 -23.58 39.10 13.92
CA SER A 413 -24.55 39.87 14.69
C SER A 413 -24.08 41.31 14.95
N THR A 414 -25.02 42.18 15.29
CA THR A 414 -24.75 43.58 15.70
C THR A 414 -23.76 43.65 16.87
N GLU A 415 -23.87 42.74 17.85
CA GLU A 415 -22.92 42.62 18.97
C GLU A 415 -21.49 42.29 18.51
N ARG A 416 -21.34 41.42 17.50
CA ARG A 416 -20.03 41.06 16.96
C ARG A 416 -19.41 42.20 16.17
N TRP A 417 -20.20 42.96 15.43
CA TRP A 417 -19.72 44.20 14.78
C TRP A 417 -19.31 45.28 15.79
N GLN A 418 -19.97 45.33 16.96
CA GLN A 418 -19.54 46.18 18.08
C GLN A 418 -18.16 45.75 18.61
N GLU A 419 -17.90 44.44 18.74
CA GLU A 419 -16.58 43.92 19.08
C GLU A 419 -15.52 44.32 18.03
N VAL A 420 -15.85 44.25 16.74
CA VAL A 420 -14.96 44.69 15.65
C VAL A 420 -14.65 46.18 15.75
N ALA A 421 -15.65 47.02 16.04
CA ALA A 421 -15.43 48.47 16.25
C ALA A 421 -14.47 48.73 17.42
N ASN A 422 -14.64 48.01 18.53
CA ASN A 422 -13.72 48.11 19.66
C ASN A 422 -12.29 47.71 19.28
N ILE A 423 -12.12 46.65 18.49
CA ILE A 423 -10.80 46.24 17.96
C ILE A 423 -10.21 47.34 17.06
N CYS A 424 -11.02 47.97 16.20
CA CYS A 424 -10.58 49.08 15.35
C CYS A 424 -10.03 50.24 16.19
N SER A 425 -10.76 50.69 17.21
CA SER A 425 -10.30 51.78 18.08
C SER A 425 -9.04 51.42 18.87
N GLN A 426 -8.97 50.20 19.44
CA GLN A 426 -7.78 49.73 20.16
C GLN A 426 -6.51 49.69 19.29
N ASN A 427 -6.64 49.59 17.97
CA ASN A 427 -5.52 49.54 17.03
C ASN A 427 -5.32 50.87 16.25
N GLY A 428 -5.97 51.97 16.66
CA GLY A 428 -5.78 53.30 16.09
C GLY A 428 -6.59 53.59 14.82
N PHE A 429 -7.63 52.80 14.54
CA PHE A 429 -8.56 53.01 13.43
C PHE A 429 -9.86 53.67 13.91
N ASP A 430 -9.75 54.80 14.61
CA ASP A 430 -10.90 55.47 15.24
C ASP A 430 -11.96 55.93 14.22
N LYS A 431 -11.53 56.36 13.03
CA LYS A 431 -12.44 56.72 11.94
C LYS A 431 -13.30 55.53 11.51
N LEU A 432 -12.66 54.39 11.23
CA LEU A 432 -13.34 53.15 10.86
C LEU A 432 -14.26 52.64 11.99
N SER A 433 -13.83 52.76 13.24
CA SER A 433 -14.67 52.44 14.40
C SER A 433 -15.93 53.30 14.44
N ASN A 434 -15.80 54.61 14.23
CA ASN A 434 -16.95 55.53 14.21
C ASN A 434 -17.88 55.25 13.03
N ASP A 435 -17.34 54.91 11.86
CA ASP A 435 -18.11 54.56 10.67
C ASP A 435 -18.97 53.30 10.94
N ILE A 436 -18.37 52.22 11.49
CA ILE A 436 -19.10 50.99 11.88
C ILE A 436 -20.21 51.31 12.90
N MET A 437 -19.89 52.10 13.93
CA MET A 437 -20.85 52.50 14.96
C MET A 437 -22.02 53.33 14.41
N SER A 438 -21.75 54.17 13.40
CA SER A 438 -22.78 54.97 12.74
C SER A 438 -23.76 54.08 11.96
N ILE A 439 -23.24 53.09 11.23
CA ILE A 439 -24.04 52.12 10.46
C ILE A 439 -24.88 51.24 11.39
N LEU A 440 -24.33 50.78 12.51
CA LEU A 440 -25.11 50.00 13.50
C LEU A 440 -26.29 50.80 14.06
N ARG A 441 -26.10 52.10 14.33
CA ARG A 441 -27.16 52.98 14.84
C ARG A 441 -28.25 53.25 13.79
N SER A 442 -27.89 53.40 12.52
CA SER A 442 -28.88 53.59 11.46
C SER A 442 -29.71 52.33 11.22
N GLN A 443 -29.13 51.14 11.34
CA GLN A 443 -29.86 49.87 11.23
C GLN A 443 -30.79 49.61 12.43
N ALA A 444 -30.38 49.99 13.65
CA ALA A 444 -31.24 49.90 14.84
C ALA A 444 -32.45 50.85 14.75
N ALA A 445 -32.28 52.05 14.19
CA ALA A 445 -33.39 52.99 13.99
C ALA A 445 -34.42 52.51 12.95
N VAL A 446 -34.01 51.69 11.97
CA VAL A 446 -34.92 51.12 10.95
C VAL A 446 -35.75 49.95 11.50
N THR A 447 -35.24 49.22 12.49
CA THR A 447 -35.97 48.11 13.15
C THR A 447 -37.02 48.61 14.14
N GLU A 448 -36.83 49.78 14.74
CA GLU A 448 -37.84 50.41 15.62
C GLU A 448 -39.04 51.01 14.85
N ILE A 449 -38.93 51.26 13.54
CA ILE A 449 -40.01 51.88 12.75
C ILE A 449 -41.00 50.84 12.18
N SER A 450 -40.66 49.54 12.16
CA SER A 450 -41.52 48.51 11.54
C SER A 450 -42.63 47.93 12.45
N GLU A 451 -42.73 48.33 13.71
CA GLU A 451 -43.73 47.76 14.64
C GLU A 451 -45.06 48.55 14.72
N GLU A 452 -45.23 49.68 14.02
CA GLU A 452 -46.39 50.56 14.22
C GLU A 452 -47.52 50.50 13.16
N ASP A 453 -47.46 49.68 12.10
CA ASP A 453 -48.47 49.75 11.01
C ASP A 453 -49.35 48.49 10.77
N ASP A 454 -49.40 47.56 11.72
CA ASP A 454 -50.28 46.36 11.64
C ASP A 454 -51.65 46.56 12.32
N ALA A 455 -52.30 47.69 12.04
CA ALA A 455 -53.67 47.97 12.49
C ALA A 455 -54.59 48.46 11.35
N VAL A 456 -54.67 47.71 10.24
CA VAL A 456 -55.68 47.96 9.19
C VAL A 456 -56.43 46.68 8.78
N ASN A 457 -57.58 46.50 9.43
CA ASN A 457 -58.86 46.00 8.91
C ASN A 457 -58.87 44.74 7.99
N LEU A 458 -59.08 43.57 8.60
CA LEU A 458 -59.68 42.40 7.94
C LEU A 458 -61.22 42.48 8.07
N MET A 459 -61.87 43.13 7.11
CA MET A 459 -63.33 43.00 6.93
C MET A 459 -63.64 41.92 5.89
N GLU A 460 -64.30 40.87 6.39
CA GLU A 460 -65.30 40.00 5.77
C GLU A 460 -65.36 39.91 4.22
N HIS A 461 -64.98 38.74 3.69
CA HIS A 461 -65.57 38.23 2.45
C HIS A 461 -66.50 37.04 2.75
N VAL A 462 -67.80 37.35 2.73
CA VAL A 462 -68.92 36.41 2.66
C VAL A 462 -69.05 35.88 1.22
N PHE A 463 -69.28 34.57 1.12
CA PHE A 463 -69.87 33.78 0.03
C PHE A 463 -70.28 34.53 -1.26
N TRP A 464 -69.80 34.06 -2.42
CA TRP A 464 -70.56 33.19 -3.36
C TRP A 464 -69.60 32.50 -4.35
#